data_AF-A0A2V1AUH0-F1
#
_entry.id   AF-A0A2V1AUH0-F1
#
_cell.length_a   1.000
_cell.length_b   1.000
_cell.length_c   1.000
_cell.angle_alpha   90.00
_cell.angle_beta   90.00
_cell.angle_gamma   90.00
#
_symmetry.space_group_name_H-M   'P 1'
#
loop_
_entity.id
_entity.type
_entity.pdbx_description
1 polymer ?
#
loop_
_entity_poly.entity_id
_entity_poly.type
_entity_poly.pdbx_seq_one_letter_code
_entity_poly.pdbx_strand_id
1 'polypeptide(L)'
;MVHKPDPSQYVAFLQTLYPYKQSLARLEAPESPRALVNHSALYRQYMELPSPGVGHMEPEDFECFMREILKRRDFVKPSFVASSGSGYYSPSSILRGYKEQMEQREAHVKMCWKVIGDLKEAGIPISVEEQNQLIYLGFFRDRKDVLDEVEAAQRKKSYLDTAIGESAGEKKGGDLSPKLFTWEAYKSLKESLPQPIPLSSINVLLLTAFRNENKQAVEDVKELLNLDKKHSGKIDPDRETFQRLIYGYADYGDTDTALEYSALLADQFPEFLDVENLNCIVYALVKAGAPESAEKVVQAVVSVLDRPLEAEEGYIKRLTPEDKKLYALAVEEAVQKGTHKIFPTEITFLPLLDYYSSSGTDFSTIRSLLQVMEHKCHLPLSTRVFLKVFESFQHGTHTLEDAKDTIAMVIGLHDAYHEISTDLRLKDKLDRLHMHPEVESLLHQTITPDSGSLPLEQGAFLKLSDRLVSAIYDAVISVIRKSEPESALKIGDHRAELFEALAVSKANASKASVDGPSTAELYQRDELNYIKKGYLIDLMDRIS
;
A
#
# COMPACT_ATOMS: atom_id res chain seq x y z
N MET A 1 -44.61 -15.64 -6.02
CA MET A 1 -44.43 -15.06 -7.37
C MET A 1 -43.26 -14.10 -7.27
N VAL A 2 -42.11 -14.43 -7.85
CA VAL A 2 -40.94 -13.53 -7.85
C VAL A 2 -41.25 -12.42 -8.86
N HIS A 3 -41.46 -11.20 -8.38
CA HIS A 3 -41.60 -10.04 -9.26
C HIS A 3 -40.30 -9.88 -10.04
N LYS A 4 -40.34 -9.97 -11.38
CA LYS A 4 -39.15 -9.65 -12.17
C LYS A 4 -38.88 -8.14 -12.05
N PRO A 5 -37.63 -7.71 -11.82
CA PRO A 5 -37.29 -6.29 -11.80
C PRO A 5 -37.62 -5.66 -13.15
N ASP A 6 -37.94 -4.36 -13.15
CA ASP A 6 -38.07 -3.62 -14.40
C ASP A 6 -36.74 -3.73 -15.18
N PRO A 7 -36.76 -4.15 -16.46
CA PRO A 7 -35.54 -4.27 -17.26
C PRO A 7 -34.69 -2.99 -17.27
N SER A 8 -35.32 -1.81 -17.19
CA SER A 8 -34.60 -0.54 -17.15
C SER A 8 -33.81 -0.34 -15.86
N GLN A 9 -34.38 -0.73 -14.71
CA GLN A 9 -33.72 -0.67 -13.40
C GLN A 9 -32.58 -1.68 -13.32
N TYR A 10 -32.79 -2.91 -13.81
CA TYR A 10 -31.75 -3.93 -13.81
C TYR A 10 -30.58 -3.53 -14.72
N VAL A 11 -30.85 -2.98 -15.91
CA VAL A 11 -29.80 -2.47 -16.80
C VAL A 11 -29.00 -1.34 -16.15
N ALA A 12 -29.65 -0.41 -15.45
CA ALA A 12 -28.96 0.68 -14.75
C ALA A 12 -28.07 0.15 -13.60
N PHE A 13 -28.54 -0.86 -12.87
CA PHE A 13 -27.72 -1.60 -11.90
C PHE A 13 -26.48 -2.23 -12.56
N LEU A 14 -26.66 -2.97 -13.65
CA LEU A 14 -25.55 -3.62 -14.38
C LEU A 14 -24.54 -2.61 -14.91
N GLN A 15 -24.98 -1.43 -15.38
CA GLN A 15 -24.09 -0.36 -15.82
C GLN A 15 -23.20 0.16 -14.69
N THR A 16 -23.71 0.20 -13.45
CA THR A 16 -22.91 0.58 -12.27
C THR A 16 -22.04 -0.54 -11.72
N LEU A 17 -22.45 -1.80 -11.89
CA LEU A 17 -21.69 -2.98 -11.46
C LEU A 17 -20.54 -3.30 -12.43
N TYR A 18 -20.76 -3.10 -13.72
CA TYR A 18 -19.79 -3.29 -14.79
C TYR A 18 -19.51 -1.97 -15.50
N PRO A 19 -18.86 -1.00 -14.81
CA PRO A 19 -18.60 0.28 -15.42
C PRO A 19 -17.59 0.10 -16.56
N TYR A 20 -18.04 0.29 -17.79
CA TYR A 20 -17.18 0.30 -18.96
C TYR A 20 -16.40 1.61 -18.99
N LYS A 21 -15.08 1.53 -19.19
CA LYS A 21 -14.33 2.71 -19.62
C LYS A 21 -14.72 3.02 -21.06
N GLN A 22 -15.52 4.06 -21.31
CA GLN A 22 -15.59 4.68 -22.64
C GLN A 22 -14.34 5.50 -22.87
N SER A 23 -13.19 4.85 -22.92
CA SER A 23 -11.92 5.53 -23.12
C SER A 23 -11.50 5.43 -24.58
N LEU A 24 -11.41 6.58 -25.24
CA LEU A 24 -10.58 6.74 -26.43
C LEU A 24 -9.08 6.58 -26.09
N ALA A 25 -8.70 6.50 -24.80
CA ALA A 25 -7.35 6.10 -24.37
C ALA A 25 -7.16 4.58 -24.46
N ARG A 26 -7.35 4.02 -25.66
CA ARG A 26 -6.92 2.66 -26.07
C ARG A 26 -5.39 2.45 -25.99
N LEU A 27 -4.67 3.36 -25.34
CA LEU A 27 -3.22 3.57 -25.47
C LEU A 27 -2.42 3.42 -24.16
N GLU A 28 -3.02 3.10 -23.01
CA GLU A 28 -2.27 3.17 -21.73
C GLU A 28 -2.58 2.20 -20.58
N ALA A 29 -3.52 1.26 -20.67
CA ALA A 29 -3.78 0.37 -19.54
C ALA A 29 -3.57 -1.11 -19.91
N PRO A 30 -2.81 -1.88 -19.11
CA PRO A 30 -2.95 -3.35 -19.13
C PRO A 30 -4.41 -3.68 -18.82
N GLU A 31 -4.87 -4.80 -19.37
CA GLU A 31 -6.24 -5.28 -19.54
C GLU A 31 -7.13 -5.32 -18.27
N SER A 32 -7.38 -4.18 -17.62
CA SER A 32 -8.56 -4.02 -16.79
C SER A 32 -9.62 -3.27 -17.61
N PRO A 33 -10.49 -3.99 -18.34
CA PRO A 33 -11.58 -3.38 -19.10
C PRO A 33 -12.62 -2.69 -18.21
N ARG A 34 -12.51 -2.80 -16.87
CA ARG A 34 -13.48 -2.27 -15.90
C ARG A 34 -12.93 -1.02 -15.20
N ALA A 35 -13.72 0.04 -15.18
CA ALA A 35 -13.45 1.20 -14.33
C ALA A 35 -13.63 0.83 -12.84
N LEU A 36 -13.16 1.69 -11.93
CA LEU A 36 -13.43 1.50 -10.50
C LEU A 36 -14.92 1.69 -10.24
N VAL A 37 -15.53 0.76 -9.50
CA VAL A 37 -16.94 0.82 -9.12
C VAL A 37 -17.17 1.97 -8.14
N ASN A 38 -18.20 2.79 -8.40
CA ASN A 38 -18.67 3.77 -7.45
C ASN A 38 -19.69 3.13 -6.51
N HIS A 39 -19.25 2.73 -5.30
CA HIS A 39 -20.08 2.03 -4.32
C HIS A 39 -21.38 2.77 -3.96
N SER A 40 -21.38 4.11 -3.91
CA SER A 40 -22.58 4.89 -3.61
C SER A 40 -23.58 4.86 -4.76
N ALA A 41 -23.11 4.90 -6.01
CA ALA A 41 -23.96 4.77 -7.18
C ALA A 41 -24.51 3.34 -7.31
N LEU A 42 -23.64 2.34 -7.15
CA LEU A 42 -24.02 0.92 -7.17
C LEU A 42 -25.07 0.62 -6.10
N TYR A 43 -24.87 1.07 -4.86
CA TYR A 43 -25.84 0.88 -3.79
C TYR A 43 -27.17 1.59 -4.05
N ARG A 44 -27.15 2.79 -4.66
CA ARG A 44 -28.40 3.48 -5.03
C ARG A 44 -29.20 2.65 -6.04
N GLN A 45 -28.55 2.14 -7.08
CA GLN A 45 -29.20 1.30 -8.09
C GLN A 45 -29.66 -0.04 -7.50
N TYR A 46 -28.89 -0.63 -6.58
CA TYR A 46 -29.32 -1.80 -5.82
C TYR A 46 -30.62 -1.55 -5.05
N MET A 47 -30.75 -0.41 -4.38
CA MET A 47 -31.96 -0.04 -3.62
C MET A 47 -33.19 0.23 -4.50
N GLU A 48 -33.01 0.41 -5.81
CA GLU A 48 -34.11 0.54 -6.77
C GLU A 48 -34.66 -0.83 -7.21
N LEU A 49 -33.93 -1.93 -6.94
CA LEU A 49 -34.41 -3.28 -7.19
C LEU A 49 -35.52 -3.66 -6.20
N PRO A 50 -36.44 -4.58 -6.57
CA PRO A 50 -37.46 -5.07 -5.65
C PRO A 50 -36.83 -5.72 -4.41
N SER A 51 -37.37 -5.47 -3.23
CA SER A 51 -36.85 -6.05 -1.97
C SER A 51 -37.32 -7.50 -1.79
N PRO A 52 -36.45 -8.43 -1.37
CA PRO A 52 -35.00 -8.27 -1.13
C PRO A 52 -34.20 -8.24 -2.43
N GLY A 53 -33.40 -7.18 -2.67
CA GLY A 53 -32.74 -6.91 -3.95
C GLY A 53 -31.89 -8.07 -4.47
N VAL A 54 -31.17 -8.75 -3.57
CA VAL A 54 -30.35 -9.94 -3.86
C VAL A 54 -31.15 -11.11 -4.46
N GLY A 55 -32.44 -11.24 -4.15
CA GLY A 55 -33.30 -12.29 -4.67
C GLY A 55 -33.73 -12.09 -6.13
N HIS A 56 -33.40 -10.94 -6.72
CA HIS A 56 -33.77 -10.55 -8.08
C HIS A 56 -32.56 -10.43 -9.02
N MET A 57 -31.38 -10.83 -8.57
CA MET A 57 -30.16 -10.85 -9.37
C MET A 57 -29.94 -12.21 -10.02
N GLU A 58 -29.33 -12.20 -11.20
CA GLU A 58 -28.76 -13.42 -11.77
C GLU A 58 -27.54 -13.87 -10.94
N PRO A 59 -27.25 -15.18 -10.83
CA PRO A 59 -26.19 -15.69 -9.95
C PRO A 59 -24.80 -15.07 -10.21
N GLU A 60 -24.44 -14.88 -11.48
CA GLU A 60 -23.15 -14.29 -11.86
C GLU A 60 -23.03 -12.82 -11.42
N ASP A 61 -24.13 -12.07 -11.55
CA ASP A 61 -24.20 -10.67 -11.15
C ASP A 61 -24.21 -10.53 -9.64
N PHE A 62 -24.88 -11.44 -8.94
CA PHE A 62 -24.86 -11.54 -7.48
C PHE A 62 -23.43 -11.73 -6.95
N GLU A 63 -22.70 -12.71 -7.48
CA GLU A 63 -21.30 -12.98 -7.10
C GLU A 63 -20.39 -11.78 -7.37
N CYS A 64 -20.56 -11.12 -8.51
CA CYS A 64 -19.81 -9.91 -8.83
C CYS A 64 -20.18 -8.75 -7.90
N PHE A 65 -21.47 -8.59 -7.59
CA PHE A 65 -21.97 -7.56 -6.68
C PHE A 65 -21.42 -7.75 -5.26
N MET A 66 -21.49 -8.96 -4.72
CA MET A 66 -20.97 -9.27 -3.39
C MET A 66 -19.46 -9.01 -3.30
N ARG A 67 -18.71 -9.39 -4.33
CA ARG A 67 -17.27 -9.12 -4.41
C ARG A 67 -16.93 -7.63 -4.42
N GLU A 68 -17.71 -6.81 -5.13
CA GLU A 68 -17.47 -5.37 -5.24
C GLU A 68 -17.99 -4.61 -4.01
N ILE A 69 -19.17 -4.95 -3.48
CA ILE A 69 -19.77 -4.23 -2.34
C ILE A 69 -19.01 -4.49 -1.05
N LEU A 70 -18.43 -5.68 -0.85
CA LEU A 70 -17.61 -6.00 0.32
C LEU A 70 -16.15 -5.54 0.17
N LYS A 71 -15.77 -5.01 -0.99
CA LYS A 71 -14.40 -4.55 -1.28
C LYS A 71 -14.37 -3.05 -1.49
N ARG A 72 -13.82 -2.33 -0.52
CA ARG A 72 -13.65 -0.88 -0.65
C ARG A 72 -12.24 -0.44 -0.29
N ARG A 73 -11.68 0.42 -1.14
CA ARG A 73 -10.25 0.78 -1.13
C ARG A 73 -9.81 1.55 0.12
N ASP A 74 -10.70 2.34 0.70
CA ASP A 74 -10.45 3.15 1.90
C ASP A 74 -10.25 2.30 3.17
N PHE A 75 -10.69 1.03 3.17
CA PHE A 75 -10.36 0.05 4.21
C PHE A 75 -9.01 -0.64 3.97
N VAL A 76 -8.33 -0.41 2.84
CA VAL A 76 -7.05 -1.07 2.51
C VAL A 76 -5.89 -0.08 2.47
N LYS A 77 -6.12 1.13 1.95
CA LYS A 77 -5.13 2.22 1.92
C LYS A 77 -5.81 3.54 2.29
N PRO A 78 -5.61 4.08 3.50
CA PRO A 78 -6.07 5.43 3.83
C PRO A 78 -5.35 6.41 2.90
N SER A 79 -6.08 6.97 1.92
CA SER A 79 -5.51 7.75 0.82
C SER A 79 -4.88 9.09 1.23
N PHE A 80 -5.17 9.56 2.44
CA PHE A 80 -4.77 10.89 2.93
C PHE A 80 -3.80 10.88 4.12
N VAL A 81 -3.66 9.76 4.84
CA VAL A 81 -2.93 9.69 6.13
C VAL A 81 -2.01 8.47 6.23
N ALA A 82 -1.71 7.80 5.11
CA ALA A 82 -0.67 6.78 5.13
C ALA A 82 0.65 7.41 5.60
N SER A 83 1.40 6.71 6.45
CA SER A 83 2.66 7.11 7.13
C SER A 83 3.76 7.74 6.25
N SER A 84 3.56 7.73 4.94
CA SER A 84 4.23 8.56 3.95
C SER A 84 3.56 9.95 3.75
N GLY A 85 2.88 10.52 4.75
CA GLY A 85 2.18 11.82 4.69
C GLY A 85 2.73 12.87 5.65
N SER A 86 3.45 12.41 6.69
CA SER A 86 3.95 13.26 7.77
C SER A 86 4.78 14.43 7.22
N GLY A 87 4.41 15.65 7.61
CA GLY A 87 5.08 16.91 7.27
C GLY A 87 4.62 17.60 5.99
N TYR A 88 3.93 16.92 5.07
CA TYR A 88 3.46 17.53 3.82
C TYR A 88 2.09 18.22 3.97
N TYR A 89 1.17 17.59 4.71
CA TYR A 89 -0.16 18.13 4.92
C TYR A 89 -0.24 18.95 6.20
N SER A 90 -1.04 20.03 6.17
CA SER A 90 -1.35 20.79 7.38
C SER A 90 -2.15 19.93 8.36
N PRO A 91 -1.98 20.10 9.69
CA PRO A 91 -2.72 19.33 10.69
C PRO A 91 -4.24 19.37 10.47
N SER A 92 -4.80 20.53 10.10
CA SER A 92 -6.22 20.68 9.79
C SER A 92 -6.67 19.85 8.58
N SER A 93 -5.82 19.71 7.56
CA SER A 93 -6.12 18.90 6.37
C SER A 93 -6.11 17.42 6.69
N ILE A 94 -5.17 16.96 7.52
CA ILE A 94 -5.09 15.57 8.00
C ILE A 94 -6.36 15.23 8.78
N LEU A 95 -6.73 16.05 9.77
CA LEU A 95 -7.90 15.82 10.61
C LEU A 95 -9.21 15.83 9.82
N ARG A 96 -9.36 16.77 8.88
CA ARG A 96 -10.54 16.82 8.01
C ARG A 96 -10.62 15.58 7.11
N GLY A 97 -9.51 15.24 6.44
CA GLY A 97 -9.46 14.08 5.55
C GLY A 97 -9.73 12.76 6.28
N TYR A 98 -9.19 12.61 7.50
CA TYR A 98 -9.45 11.44 8.34
C TYR A 98 -10.93 11.36 8.76
N LYS A 99 -11.53 12.48 9.18
CA LYS A 99 -12.96 12.53 9.52
C LYS A 99 -13.85 12.15 8.34
N GLU A 100 -13.59 12.72 7.17
CA GLU A 100 -14.33 12.39 5.94
C GLU A 100 -14.21 10.91 5.59
N GLN A 101 -13.02 10.31 5.76
CA GLN A 101 -12.82 8.86 5.57
C GLN A 101 -13.62 8.03 6.58
N MET A 102 -13.67 8.44 7.84
CA MET A 102 -14.46 7.74 8.87
C MET A 102 -15.96 7.77 8.55
N GLU A 103 -16.50 8.93 8.18
CA GLU A 103 -17.91 9.07 7.77
C GLU A 103 -18.23 8.22 6.54
N GLN A 104 -17.32 8.20 5.57
CA GLN A 104 -17.41 7.38 4.36
C GLN A 104 -17.42 5.88 4.64
N ARG A 105 -16.57 5.41 5.56
CA ARG A 105 -16.50 4.02 6.01
C ARG A 105 -17.76 3.62 6.78
N GLU A 106 -18.24 4.47 7.69
CA GLU A 106 -19.47 4.21 8.44
C GLU A 106 -20.68 4.09 7.49
N ALA A 107 -20.79 4.99 6.51
CA ALA A 107 -21.83 4.91 5.49
C ALA A 107 -21.74 3.60 4.70
N HIS A 108 -20.54 3.15 4.34
CA HIS A 108 -20.35 1.89 3.63
C HIS A 108 -20.75 0.67 4.44
N VAL A 109 -20.36 0.63 5.72
CA VAL A 109 -20.72 -0.46 6.63
C VAL A 109 -22.24 -0.55 6.77
N LYS A 110 -22.95 0.59 6.83
CA LYS A 110 -24.42 0.62 6.80
C LYS A 110 -25.00 0.03 5.52
N MET A 111 -24.39 0.32 4.36
CA MET A 111 -24.80 -0.29 3.07
C MET A 111 -24.63 -1.81 3.11
N CYS A 112 -23.49 -2.30 3.59
CA CYS A 112 -23.23 -3.73 3.73
C CYS A 112 -24.27 -4.39 4.64
N TRP A 113 -24.56 -3.80 5.82
CA TRP A 113 -25.57 -4.35 6.73
C TRP A 113 -26.98 -4.41 6.12
N LYS A 114 -27.35 -3.47 5.25
CA LYS A 114 -28.61 -3.55 4.51
C LYS A 114 -28.63 -4.75 3.55
N VAL A 115 -27.56 -4.95 2.77
CA VAL A 115 -27.42 -6.10 1.87
C VAL A 115 -27.49 -7.42 2.65
N ILE A 116 -26.84 -7.50 3.83
CA ILE A 116 -26.92 -8.67 4.70
C ILE A 116 -28.32 -8.90 5.25
N GLY A 117 -29.07 -7.84 5.56
CA GLY A 117 -30.49 -7.93 5.88
C GLY A 117 -31.28 -8.59 4.76
N ASP A 118 -31.03 -8.17 3.52
CA ASP A 118 -31.71 -8.70 2.33
C ASP A 118 -31.33 -10.16 2.04
N LEU A 119 -30.08 -10.57 2.27
CA LEU A 119 -29.67 -11.98 2.19
C LEU A 119 -30.45 -12.84 3.18
N LYS A 120 -30.60 -12.37 4.42
CA LYS A 120 -31.37 -13.07 5.46
C LYS A 120 -32.85 -13.17 5.09
N GLU A 121 -33.44 -12.09 4.58
CA GLU A 121 -34.84 -12.07 4.12
C GLU A 121 -35.06 -13.00 2.91
N ALA A 122 -34.07 -13.09 2.02
CA ALA A 122 -34.09 -14.00 0.87
C ALA A 122 -33.75 -15.46 1.22
N GLY A 123 -33.30 -15.74 2.45
CA GLY A 123 -32.86 -17.07 2.87
C GLY A 123 -31.55 -17.52 2.21
N ILE A 124 -30.73 -16.58 1.74
CA ILE A 124 -29.43 -16.86 1.12
C ILE A 124 -28.38 -16.96 2.23
N PRO A 125 -27.62 -18.07 2.34
CA PRO A 125 -26.57 -18.21 3.34
C PRO A 125 -25.40 -17.28 3.01
N ILE A 126 -24.76 -16.76 4.06
CA ILE A 126 -23.55 -15.94 3.96
C ILE A 126 -22.34 -16.87 4.00
N SER A 127 -21.40 -16.72 3.06
CA SER A 127 -20.17 -17.51 3.04
C SER A 127 -19.22 -17.13 4.18
N VAL A 128 -18.25 -18.00 4.46
CA VAL A 128 -17.21 -17.72 5.48
C VAL A 128 -16.36 -16.51 5.05
N GLU A 129 -16.04 -16.40 3.77
CA GLU A 129 -15.29 -15.27 3.21
C GLU A 129 -16.05 -13.95 3.39
N GLU A 130 -17.35 -13.94 3.09
CA GLU A 130 -18.22 -12.77 3.28
C GLU A 130 -18.34 -12.38 4.75
N GLN A 131 -18.52 -13.37 5.63
CA GLN A 131 -18.57 -13.17 7.08
C GLN A 131 -17.27 -12.55 7.60
N ASN A 132 -16.12 -13.09 7.18
CA ASN A 132 -14.80 -12.58 7.53
C ASN A 132 -14.60 -11.14 7.08
N GLN A 133 -15.01 -10.82 5.85
CA GLN A 133 -14.92 -9.47 5.33
C GLN A 133 -15.82 -8.49 6.08
N LEU A 134 -17.04 -8.90 6.47
CA LEU A 134 -17.93 -8.08 7.30
C LEU A 134 -17.36 -7.81 8.69
N ILE A 135 -16.72 -8.80 9.32
CA ILE A 135 -16.04 -8.61 10.61
C ILE A 135 -14.93 -7.58 10.46
N TYR A 136 -14.08 -7.73 9.44
CA TYR A 136 -13.01 -6.80 9.14
C TYR A 136 -13.53 -5.37 8.92
N LEU A 137 -14.56 -5.19 8.09
CA LEU A 137 -15.16 -3.87 7.83
C LEU A 137 -15.84 -3.28 9.07
N GLY A 138 -16.54 -4.10 9.84
CA GLY A 138 -17.32 -3.67 11.00
C GLY A 138 -16.47 -3.20 12.18
N PHE A 139 -15.28 -3.79 12.35
CA PHE A 139 -14.32 -3.46 13.41
C PHE A 139 -13.00 -2.89 12.86
N PHE A 140 -13.05 -2.35 11.64
CA PHE A 140 -11.88 -1.78 10.99
C PHE A 140 -11.28 -0.68 11.86
N ARG A 141 -9.98 -0.79 12.11
CA ARG A 141 -9.16 0.23 12.75
C ARG A 141 -7.89 0.40 11.93
N ASP A 142 -7.54 1.65 11.64
CA ASP A 142 -6.31 1.95 10.92
C ASP A 142 -5.08 1.47 11.68
N ARG A 143 -3.97 1.38 10.95
CA ARG A 143 -2.69 0.99 11.52
C ARG A 143 -2.20 2.03 12.54
N LYS A 144 -1.38 1.59 13.49
CA LYS A 144 -0.87 2.42 14.58
C LYS A 144 -0.11 3.66 14.08
N ASP A 145 0.72 3.49 13.06
CA ASP A 145 1.46 4.59 12.42
C ASP A 145 0.54 5.70 11.85
N VAL A 146 -0.60 5.34 11.29
CA VAL A 146 -1.62 6.29 10.80
C VAL A 146 -2.31 6.99 11.97
N LEU A 147 -2.69 6.22 13.02
CA LEU A 147 -3.34 6.77 14.21
C LEU A 147 -2.41 7.76 14.95
N ASP A 148 -1.13 7.42 15.09
CA ASP A 148 -0.11 8.29 15.68
C ASP A 148 0.02 9.62 14.91
N GLU A 149 -0.07 9.59 13.57
CA GLU A 149 -0.04 10.78 12.73
C GLU A 149 -1.29 11.67 12.94
N VAL A 150 -2.47 11.06 13.02
CA VAL A 150 -3.73 11.77 13.35
C VAL A 150 -3.65 12.41 14.72
N GLU A 151 -3.18 11.68 15.73
CA GLU A 151 -3.01 12.19 17.08
C GLU A 151 -2.00 13.35 17.13
N ALA A 152 -0.87 13.22 16.45
CA ALA A 152 0.13 14.28 16.35
C ALA A 152 -0.45 15.54 15.69
N ALA A 153 -1.25 15.38 14.63
CA ALA A 153 -1.96 16.50 14.01
C ALA A 153 -2.97 17.15 14.98
N GLN A 154 -3.69 16.36 15.76
CA GLN A 154 -4.66 16.84 16.74
C GLN A 154 -3.98 17.65 17.86
N ARG A 155 -2.85 17.17 18.38
CA ARG A 155 -2.03 17.89 19.37
C ARG A 155 -1.49 19.21 18.81
N LYS A 156 -0.96 19.21 17.58
CA LYS A 156 -0.45 20.43 16.91
C LYS A 156 -1.55 21.47 16.68
N LYS A 157 -2.75 21.05 16.27
CA LYS A 157 -3.88 21.96 16.08
C LYS A 157 -4.31 22.61 17.41
N SER A 158 -4.45 21.80 18.47
CA SER A 158 -4.83 22.32 19.80
C SER A 158 -3.85 23.38 20.32
N TYR A 159 -2.55 23.22 20.03
CA TYR A 159 -1.54 24.22 20.39
C TYR A 159 -1.70 25.53 19.59
N LEU A 160 -1.94 25.44 18.28
CA LEU A 160 -2.16 26.60 17.41
C LEU A 160 -3.41 27.38 17.82
N ASP A 161 -4.52 26.69 18.09
CA ASP A 161 -5.79 27.31 18.50
C ASP A 161 -5.60 28.07 19.84
N THR A 162 -4.81 27.52 20.77
CA THR A 162 -4.46 28.15 22.05
C THR A 162 -3.55 29.39 21.86
N ALA A 163 -2.62 29.35 20.90
CA ALA A 163 -1.68 30.44 20.65
C ALA A 163 -2.32 31.66 19.96
N ILE A 164 -3.40 31.45 19.19
CA ILE A 164 -4.10 32.52 18.45
C ILE A 164 -5.16 33.23 19.33
N GLY A 165 -5.38 32.75 20.56
CA GLY A 165 -6.36 33.36 21.47
C GLY A 165 -7.81 33.12 21.07
N GLU A 166 -8.05 32.18 20.14
CA GLU A 166 -9.38 31.66 19.89
C GLU A 166 -9.79 30.87 21.14
N SER A 167 -10.70 31.49 21.91
CA SER A 167 -11.30 30.84 23.08
C SER A 167 -11.83 29.47 22.66
N ALA A 168 -11.62 28.46 23.51
CA ALA A 168 -12.11 27.08 23.38
C ALA A 168 -13.65 27.01 23.36
N GLY A 169 -14.26 27.65 22.37
CA GLY A 169 -15.68 27.67 22.06
C GLY A 169 -16.02 26.35 21.40
N GLU A 170 -16.70 25.51 22.17
CA GLU A 170 -17.22 24.20 21.79
C GLU A 170 -16.13 23.17 21.41
N LYS A 171 -15.83 22.27 22.36
CA LYS A 171 -15.38 20.91 22.09
C LYS A 171 -16.41 20.17 21.20
N LYS A 172 -16.54 20.57 19.94
CA LYS A 172 -17.11 19.76 18.84
C LYS A 172 -15.98 19.14 18.04
N GLY A 173 -14.91 18.71 18.72
CA GLY A 173 -14.11 17.61 18.22
C GLY A 173 -15.03 16.40 18.20
N GLY A 174 -15.74 16.20 17.08
CA GLY A 174 -16.54 15.01 16.87
C GLY A 174 -15.69 13.81 17.22
N ASP A 175 -16.26 12.89 17.97
CA ASP A 175 -15.57 11.70 18.43
C ASP A 175 -14.97 10.98 17.22
N LEU A 176 -13.65 11.11 17.03
CA LEU A 176 -12.91 10.44 15.96
C LEU A 176 -12.64 8.98 16.34
N SER A 177 -13.19 8.49 17.46
CA SER A 177 -12.99 7.13 17.89
C SER A 177 -13.79 6.15 17.01
N PRO A 178 -13.11 5.19 16.34
CA PRO A 178 -13.80 4.11 15.65
C PRO A 178 -14.56 3.24 16.65
N LYS A 179 -15.53 2.46 16.17
CA LYS A 179 -16.16 1.41 16.97
C LYS A 179 -15.09 0.44 17.48
N LEU A 180 -15.03 0.28 18.80
CA LEU A 180 -14.02 -0.56 19.43
C LEU A 180 -14.43 -2.04 19.42
N PHE A 181 -13.47 -2.90 19.10
CA PHE A 181 -13.60 -4.34 19.28
C PHE A 181 -13.34 -4.75 20.74
N THR A 182 -14.34 -4.55 21.60
CA THR A 182 -14.24 -4.88 23.03
C THR A 182 -14.29 -6.39 23.27
N TRP A 183 -13.98 -6.83 24.50
CA TRP A 183 -14.05 -8.23 24.90
C TRP A 183 -15.47 -8.80 24.80
N GLU A 184 -16.48 -8.01 25.13
CA GLU A 184 -17.89 -8.37 25.01
C GLU A 184 -18.31 -8.52 23.55
N ALA A 185 -17.87 -7.58 22.70
CA ALA A 185 -18.10 -7.67 21.25
C ALA A 185 -17.43 -8.91 20.65
N TYR A 186 -16.19 -9.20 21.07
CA TYR A 186 -15.47 -10.41 20.71
C TYR A 186 -16.23 -11.68 21.11
N LYS A 187 -16.67 -11.80 22.37
CA LYS A 187 -17.42 -12.97 22.84
C LYS A 187 -18.70 -13.19 22.04
N SER A 188 -19.51 -12.14 21.87
CA SER A 188 -20.74 -12.21 21.10
C SER A 188 -20.48 -12.60 19.64
N LEU A 189 -19.40 -12.08 19.05
CA LEU A 189 -19.00 -12.45 17.69
C LEU A 189 -18.57 -13.92 17.63
N LYS A 190 -17.67 -14.36 18.52
CA LYS A 190 -17.16 -15.74 18.59
C LYS A 190 -18.30 -16.76 18.72
N GLU A 191 -19.28 -16.48 19.56
CA GLU A 191 -20.48 -17.33 19.75
C GLU A 191 -21.36 -17.41 18.49
N SER A 192 -21.35 -16.38 17.65
CA SER A 192 -22.12 -16.34 16.40
C SER A 192 -21.44 -17.04 15.21
N LEU A 193 -20.16 -17.37 15.33
CA LEU A 193 -19.39 -18.04 14.27
C LEU A 193 -19.74 -19.54 14.18
N PRO A 194 -19.66 -20.13 12.97
CA PRO A 194 -19.84 -21.58 12.81
C PRO A 194 -18.84 -22.36 13.67
N GLN A 195 -19.27 -23.53 14.16
CA GLN A 195 -18.44 -24.43 14.96
C GLN A 195 -18.14 -25.71 14.16
N PRO A 196 -16.87 -26.13 14.03
CA PRO A 196 -15.66 -25.47 14.51
C PRO A 196 -15.37 -24.15 13.77
N ILE A 197 -14.75 -23.19 14.46
CA ILE A 197 -14.42 -21.88 13.88
C ILE A 197 -13.40 -22.07 12.74
N PRO A 198 -13.65 -21.57 11.52
CA PRO A 198 -12.69 -21.64 10.42
C PRO A 198 -11.39 -20.88 10.74
N LEU A 199 -10.25 -21.41 10.27
CA LEU A 199 -8.93 -20.77 10.46
C LEU A 199 -8.89 -19.35 9.87
N SER A 200 -9.54 -19.13 8.73
CA SER A 200 -9.65 -17.81 8.12
C SER A 200 -10.36 -16.79 9.04
N SER A 201 -11.39 -17.23 9.76
CA SER A 201 -12.07 -16.41 10.77
C SER A 201 -11.17 -16.14 11.98
N ILE A 202 -10.36 -17.12 12.40
CA ILE A 202 -9.33 -16.91 13.45
C ILE A 202 -8.32 -15.85 13.04
N ASN A 203 -7.80 -15.89 11.81
CA ASN A 203 -6.84 -14.91 11.31
C ASN A 203 -7.44 -13.49 11.28
N VAL A 204 -8.73 -13.35 10.91
CA VAL A 204 -9.44 -12.07 10.96
C VAL A 204 -9.67 -11.60 12.40
N LEU A 205 -10.03 -12.49 13.32
CA LEU A 205 -10.19 -12.17 14.74
C LEU A 205 -8.86 -11.70 15.36
N LEU A 206 -7.75 -12.40 15.09
CA LEU A 206 -6.42 -11.98 15.52
C LEU A 206 -6.07 -10.59 14.99
N LEU A 207 -6.20 -10.38 13.67
CA LEU A 207 -5.93 -9.08 13.05
C LEU A 207 -6.75 -7.96 13.70
N THR A 208 -8.04 -8.20 13.91
CA THR A 208 -8.97 -7.24 14.49
C THR A 208 -8.62 -6.95 15.96
N ALA A 209 -8.29 -7.99 16.74
CA ALA A 209 -7.90 -7.88 18.13
C ALA A 209 -6.60 -7.09 18.31
N PHE A 210 -5.57 -7.38 17.51
CA PHE A 210 -4.31 -6.61 17.52
C PHE A 210 -4.52 -5.15 17.14
N ARG A 211 -5.26 -4.87 16.05
CA ARG A 211 -5.55 -3.50 15.61
C ARG A 211 -6.33 -2.70 16.66
N ASN A 212 -7.18 -3.37 17.42
CA ASN A 212 -7.98 -2.76 18.48
C ASN A 212 -7.32 -2.80 19.87
N GLU A 213 -6.09 -3.30 19.96
CA GLU A 213 -5.33 -3.43 21.20
C GLU A 213 -6.03 -4.29 22.29
N ASN A 214 -6.87 -5.24 21.89
CA ASN A 214 -7.64 -6.11 22.78
C ASN A 214 -6.86 -7.39 23.14
N LYS A 215 -6.03 -7.31 24.19
CA LYS A 215 -5.21 -8.44 24.67
C LYS A 215 -6.03 -9.68 25.04
N GLN A 216 -7.19 -9.50 25.65
CA GLN A 216 -8.01 -10.63 26.12
C GLN A 216 -8.50 -11.47 24.94
N ALA A 217 -8.93 -10.81 23.85
CA ALA A 217 -9.28 -11.49 22.60
C ALA A 217 -8.07 -12.20 21.98
N VAL A 218 -6.89 -11.58 21.96
CA VAL A 218 -5.68 -12.22 21.42
C VAL A 218 -5.34 -13.51 22.19
N GLU A 219 -5.34 -13.47 23.52
CA GLU A 219 -5.02 -14.65 24.34
C GLU A 219 -6.06 -15.76 24.17
N ASP A 220 -7.35 -15.44 24.16
CA ASP A 220 -8.41 -16.43 23.95
C ASP A 220 -8.38 -17.06 22.54
N VAL A 221 -8.04 -16.28 21.51
CA VAL A 221 -7.87 -16.83 20.14
C VAL A 221 -6.62 -17.72 20.06
N LYS A 222 -5.53 -17.36 20.73
CA LYS A 222 -4.31 -18.20 20.80
C LYS A 222 -4.57 -19.56 21.42
N GLU A 223 -5.44 -19.64 22.43
CA GLU A 223 -5.78 -20.92 23.05
C GLU A 223 -6.44 -21.91 22.09
N LEU A 224 -7.06 -21.42 21.01
CA LEU A 224 -7.67 -22.23 19.95
C LEU A 224 -6.65 -22.82 18.96
N LEU A 225 -5.42 -22.32 18.95
CA LEU A 225 -4.39 -22.68 17.97
C LEU A 225 -3.47 -23.80 18.46
N ASN A 226 -3.15 -24.75 17.59
CA ASN A 226 -2.24 -25.87 17.83
C ASN A 226 -0.77 -25.48 17.61
N LEU A 227 -0.30 -24.47 18.34
CA LEU A 227 1.04 -23.90 18.17
C LEU A 227 2.18 -24.85 18.56
N ASP A 228 1.88 -25.94 19.27
CA ASP A 228 2.87 -26.93 19.72
C ASP A 228 2.78 -28.29 19.01
N LYS A 229 1.91 -28.39 17.98
CA LYS A 229 1.64 -29.62 17.20
C LYS A 229 1.25 -30.84 18.07
N LYS A 230 0.76 -30.64 19.30
CA LYS A 230 0.47 -31.73 20.26
C LYS A 230 -1.00 -31.91 20.58
N HIS A 231 -1.86 -30.96 20.24
CA HIS A 231 -3.25 -30.94 20.69
C HIS A 231 -4.23 -31.21 19.54
N SER A 232 -4.70 -32.45 19.42
CA SER A 232 -5.57 -32.93 18.33
C SER A 232 -7.00 -32.34 18.29
N GLY A 233 -7.32 -31.35 19.12
CA GLY A 233 -8.59 -30.63 19.13
C GLY A 233 -8.45 -29.12 18.88
N LYS A 234 -7.23 -28.64 18.66
CA LYS A 234 -6.94 -27.25 18.31
C LYS A 234 -6.76 -27.12 16.80
N ILE A 235 -6.86 -25.90 16.31
CA ILE A 235 -6.77 -25.59 14.89
C ILE A 235 -5.30 -25.37 14.52
N ASP A 236 -4.83 -26.05 13.49
CA ASP A 236 -3.45 -25.89 13.02
C ASP A 236 -3.26 -24.48 12.42
N PRO A 237 -2.18 -23.77 12.78
CA PRO A 237 -1.90 -22.45 12.24
C PRO A 237 -1.48 -22.55 10.76
N ASP A 238 -1.62 -21.45 10.03
CA ASP A 238 -1.08 -21.30 8.68
C ASP A 238 -0.07 -20.15 8.59
N ARG A 239 0.40 -19.88 7.37
CA ARG A 239 1.30 -18.76 7.06
C ARG A 239 0.74 -17.43 7.58
N GLU A 240 -0.54 -17.16 7.34
CA GLU A 240 -1.18 -15.91 7.74
C GLU A 240 -1.28 -15.81 9.27
N THR A 241 -1.53 -16.90 9.98
CA THR A 241 -1.54 -16.92 11.45
C THR A 241 -0.23 -16.41 12.03
N PHE A 242 0.91 -16.91 11.53
CA PHE A 242 2.23 -16.44 11.98
C PHE A 242 2.47 -14.98 11.61
N GLN A 243 2.05 -14.53 10.42
CA GLN A 243 2.13 -13.12 10.06
C GLN A 243 1.34 -12.24 11.04
N ARG A 244 0.12 -12.66 11.43
CA ARG A 244 -0.72 -11.91 12.38
C ARG A 244 -0.08 -11.86 13.76
N LEU A 245 0.48 -12.96 14.25
CA LEU A 245 1.12 -13.03 15.57
C LEU A 245 2.41 -12.18 15.61
N ILE A 246 3.33 -12.38 14.66
CA ILE A 246 4.63 -11.68 14.67
C ILE A 246 4.43 -10.17 14.48
N TYR A 247 3.70 -9.73 13.44
CA TYR A 247 3.45 -8.30 13.26
C TYR A 247 2.58 -7.72 14.38
N GLY A 248 1.56 -8.47 14.82
CA GLY A 248 0.63 -8.04 15.85
C GLY A 248 1.35 -7.69 17.15
N TYR A 249 2.19 -8.60 17.66
CA TYR A 249 2.99 -8.37 18.86
C TYR A 249 4.06 -7.29 18.67
N ALA A 250 4.72 -7.25 17.51
CA ALA A 250 5.71 -6.20 17.21
C ALA A 250 5.09 -4.79 17.18
N ASP A 251 3.91 -4.62 16.57
CA ASP A 251 3.16 -3.34 16.55
C ASP A 251 2.62 -2.98 17.95
N TYR A 252 2.27 -4.00 18.74
CA TYR A 252 1.84 -3.83 20.12
C TYR A 252 2.98 -3.37 21.05
N GLY A 253 4.24 -3.56 20.64
CA GLY A 253 5.43 -3.27 21.43
C GLY A 253 5.89 -4.42 22.33
N ASP A 254 5.30 -5.61 22.18
CA ASP A 254 5.72 -6.84 22.86
C ASP A 254 6.67 -7.61 21.93
N THR A 255 7.87 -7.07 21.78
CA THR A 255 8.84 -7.56 20.80
C THR A 255 9.40 -8.92 21.18
N ASP A 256 9.48 -9.25 22.46
CA ASP A 256 9.95 -10.55 22.93
C ASP A 256 9.02 -11.66 22.46
N THR A 257 7.71 -11.50 22.66
CA THR A 257 6.71 -12.46 22.17
C THR A 257 6.72 -12.55 20.64
N ALA A 258 6.92 -11.43 19.93
CA ALA A 258 7.06 -11.45 18.47
C ALA A 258 8.28 -12.28 18.00
N LEU A 259 9.40 -12.18 18.71
CA LEU A 259 10.60 -12.96 18.43
C LEU A 259 10.44 -14.44 18.82
N GLU A 260 9.70 -14.76 19.88
CA GLU A 260 9.33 -16.14 20.22
C GLU A 260 8.53 -16.80 19.09
N TYR A 261 7.54 -16.10 18.53
CA TYR A 261 6.80 -16.61 17.36
C TYR A 261 7.64 -16.69 16.10
N SER A 262 8.61 -15.79 15.92
CA SER A 262 9.58 -15.85 14.82
C SER A 262 10.44 -17.11 14.92
N ALA A 263 10.93 -17.44 16.11
CA ALA A 263 11.69 -18.66 16.38
C ALA A 263 10.81 -19.91 16.23
N LEU A 264 9.59 -19.89 16.76
CA LEU A 264 8.62 -20.98 16.63
C LEU A 264 8.34 -21.31 15.16
N LEU A 265 8.12 -20.28 14.33
CA LEU A 265 7.93 -20.44 12.89
C LEU A 265 9.15 -21.11 12.25
N ALA A 266 10.36 -20.60 12.52
CA ALA A 266 11.58 -21.12 11.91
C ALA A 266 11.88 -22.57 12.33
N ASP A 267 11.67 -22.91 13.60
CA ASP A 267 12.08 -24.19 14.17
C ASP A 267 11.03 -25.29 14.00
N GLN A 268 9.73 -24.94 14.12
CA GLN A 268 8.65 -25.94 14.14
C GLN A 268 7.75 -25.91 12.91
N PHE A 269 7.72 -24.80 12.17
CA PHE A 269 6.88 -24.63 10.98
C PHE A 269 7.66 -24.08 9.76
N PRO A 270 8.84 -24.63 9.41
CA PRO A 270 9.64 -24.13 8.30
C PRO A 270 8.91 -24.15 6.95
N GLU A 271 7.89 -25.00 6.79
CA GLU A 271 6.99 -25.04 5.63
C GLU A 271 6.22 -23.72 5.39
N PHE A 272 6.08 -22.89 6.42
CA PHE A 272 5.39 -21.60 6.36
C PHE A 272 6.34 -20.42 6.19
N LEU A 273 7.65 -20.66 6.17
CA LEU A 273 8.65 -19.61 5.99
C LEU A 273 8.73 -19.20 4.51
N ASP A 274 8.18 -18.03 4.22
CA ASP A 274 8.17 -17.41 2.90
C ASP A 274 8.64 -15.95 2.99
N VAL A 275 8.65 -15.19 1.88
CA VAL A 275 9.07 -13.78 1.94
C VAL A 275 8.18 -12.92 2.83
N GLU A 276 6.88 -13.21 2.96
CA GLU A 276 6.00 -12.43 3.82
C GLU A 276 6.35 -12.62 5.28
N ASN A 277 6.53 -13.86 5.70
CA ASN A 277 6.97 -14.16 7.06
C ASN A 277 8.41 -13.70 7.33
N LEU A 278 9.32 -13.77 6.34
CA LEU A 278 10.64 -13.15 6.45
C LEU A 278 10.53 -11.65 6.74
N ASN A 279 9.64 -10.95 6.04
CA ASN A 279 9.41 -9.52 6.27
C ASN A 279 8.89 -9.26 7.70
N CYS A 280 8.02 -10.12 8.23
CA CYS A 280 7.57 -10.05 9.63
C CYS A 280 8.75 -10.17 10.61
N ILE A 281 9.63 -11.16 10.39
CA ILE A 281 10.79 -11.44 11.24
C ILE A 281 11.76 -10.25 11.22
N VAL A 282 12.09 -9.74 10.03
CA VAL A 282 12.98 -8.58 9.88
C VAL A 282 12.39 -7.36 10.57
N TYR A 283 11.09 -7.10 10.39
CA TYR A 283 10.40 -6.02 11.08
C TYR A 283 10.44 -6.17 12.60
N ALA A 284 10.13 -7.36 13.13
CA ALA A 284 10.14 -7.65 14.56
C ALA A 284 11.54 -7.46 15.17
N LEU A 285 12.59 -7.94 14.50
CA LEU A 285 13.99 -7.76 14.93
C LEU A 285 14.39 -6.27 14.99
N VAL A 286 14.03 -5.49 13.97
CA VAL A 286 14.29 -4.04 13.98
C VAL A 286 13.51 -3.36 15.11
N LYS A 287 12.23 -3.70 15.31
CA LYS A 287 11.40 -3.16 16.41
C LYS A 287 11.93 -3.53 17.79
N ALA A 288 12.51 -4.71 17.94
CA ALA A 288 13.19 -5.16 19.16
C ALA A 288 14.52 -4.44 19.42
N GLY A 289 14.96 -3.53 18.54
CA GLY A 289 16.24 -2.86 18.65
C GLY A 289 17.44 -3.74 18.26
N ALA A 290 17.22 -4.79 17.47
CA ALA A 290 18.23 -5.72 16.98
C ALA A 290 18.43 -5.63 15.45
N PRO A 291 18.79 -4.45 14.89
CA PRO A 291 18.96 -4.26 13.44
C PRO A 291 20.09 -5.11 12.86
N GLU A 292 21.16 -5.37 13.61
CA GLU A 292 22.27 -6.22 13.17
C GLU A 292 21.82 -7.68 12.96
N SER A 293 20.91 -8.17 13.80
CA SER A 293 20.32 -9.50 13.63
C SER A 293 19.39 -9.53 12.42
N ALA A 294 18.60 -8.47 12.21
CA ALA A 294 17.79 -8.31 11.01
C ALA A 294 18.66 -8.30 9.73
N GLU A 295 19.78 -7.57 9.75
CA GLU A 295 20.73 -7.52 8.65
C GLU A 295 21.32 -8.90 8.35
N LYS A 296 21.72 -9.66 9.37
CA LYS A 296 22.21 -11.05 9.20
C LYS A 296 21.17 -11.95 8.53
N VAL A 297 19.89 -11.82 8.91
CA VAL A 297 18.79 -12.56 8.29
C VAL A 297 18.65 -12.19 6.82
N VAL A 298 18.66 -10.89 6.49
CA VAL A 298 18.60 -10.42 5.09
C VAL A 298 19.82 -10.90 4.30
N GLN A 299 21.03 -10.76 4.85
CA GLN A 299 22.26 -11.21 4.21
C GLN A 299 22.26 -12.72 3.94
N ALA A 300 21.72 -13.53 4.85
CA ALA A 300 21.61 -14.99 4.67
C ALA A 300 20.69 -15.37 3.50
N VAL A 301 19.65 -14.59 3.23
CA VAL A 301 18.77 -14.81 2.06
C VAL A 301 19.42 -14.28 0.79
N VAL A 302 20.07 -13.11 0.86
CA VAL A 302 20.77 -12.50 -0.29
C VAL A 302 21.95 -13.35 -0.75
N SER A 303 22.68 -14.00 0.17
CA SER A 303 23.87 -14.78 -0.16
C SER A 303 23.59 -16.07 -0.94
N VAL A 304 22.35 -16.56 -0.91
CA VAL A 304 21.90 -17.76 -1.63
C VAL A 304 21.37 -17.43 -3.03
N LEU A 305 21.38 -16.14 -3.41
CA LEU A 305 21.04 -15.70 -4.76
C LEU A 305 22.23 -15.97 -5.71
N ASP A 306 22.43 -17.25 -6.03
CA ASP A 306 23.57 -17.72 -6.83
C ASP A 306 23.44 -17.40 -8.33
N ARG A 307 22.23 -17.05 -8.77
CA ARG A 307 21.93 -16.66 -10.15
C ARG A 307 20.89 -15.55 -10.22
N PRO A 308 20.90 -14.72 -11.27
CA PRO A 308 19.79 -13.83 -11.56
C PRO A 308 18.50 -14.64 -11.74
N LEU A 309 17.37 -14.01 -11.40
CA LEU A 309 16.05 -14.59 -11.65
C LEU A 309 15.81 -14.67 -13.16
N GLU A 310 15.29 -15.81 -13.62
CA GLU A 310 14.82 -15.94 -15.00
C GLU A 310 13.61 -15.03 -15.22
N ALA A 311 13.31 -14.70 -16.48
CA ALA A 311 12.16 -13.84 -16.81
C ALA A 311 10.83 -14.38 -16.23
N GLU A 312 10.65 -15.70 -16.24
CA GLU A 312 9.48 -16.40 -15.69
C GLU A 312 9.41 -16.33 -14.16
N GLU A 313 10.54 -16.11 -13.47
CA GLU A 313 10.63 -15.98 -12.01
C GLU A 313 10.44 -14.52 -11.54
N GLY A 314 10.17 -13.57 -12.46
CA GLY A 314 10.01 -12.15 -12.15
C GLY A 314 8.93 -11.86 -11.10
N TYR A 315 7.86 -12.67 -11.07
CA TYR A 315 6.77 -12.52 -10.09
C TYR A 315 7.23 -12.68 -8.63
N ILE A 316 8.36 -13.37 -8.39
CA ILE A 316 8.91 -13.57 -7.05
C ILE A 316 9.37 -12.23 -6.42
N LYS A 317 9.62 -11.20 -7.24
CA LYS A 317 9.90 -9.83 -6.76
C LYS A 317 8.66 -9.09 -6.25
N ARG A 318 7.46 -9.57 -6.57
CA ARG A 318 6.17 -9.08 -6.04
C ARG A 318 5.92 -7.58 -6.27
N LEU A 319 6.35 -7.08 -7.42
CA LEU A 319 6.33 -5.66 -7.76
C LEU A 319 4.90 -5.17 -8.08
N THR A 320 4.06 -6.04 -8.65
CA THR A 320 2.67 -5.73 -9.02
C THR A 320 1.63 -6.51 -8.20
N PRO A 321 0.34 -6.10 -8.20
CA PRO A 321 -0.75 -6.91 -7.64
C PRO A 321 -0.87 -8.30 -8.29
N GLU A 322 -0.61 -8.40 -9.59
CA GLU A 322 -0.60 -9.64 -10.36
C GLU A 322 0.53 -10.55 -9.89
N ASP A 323 1.75 -10.02 -9.73
CA ASP A 323 2.89 -10.77 -9.17
C ASP A 323 2.56 -11.33 -7.79
N LYS A 324 1.88 -10.55 -6.94
CA LYS A 324 1.49 -11.02 -5.60
C LYS A 324 0.52 -12.19 -5.65
N LYS A 325 -0.41 -12.20 -6.61
CA LYS A 325 -1.33 -13.33 -6.84
C LYS A 325 -0.58 -14.55 -7.35
N LEU A 326 0.26 -14.38 -8.38
CA LEU A 326 1.09 -15.45 -8.94
C LEU A 326 2.02 -16.04 -7.89
N TYR A 327 2.66 -15.18 -7.09
CA TYR A 327 3.48 -15.59 -5.96
C TYR A 327 2.67 -16.44 -4.97
N ALA A 328 1.50 -15.98 -4.52
CA ALA A 328 0.67 -16.74 -3.57
C ALA A 328 0.35 -18.16 -4.07
N LEU A 329 -0.06 -18.27 -5.35
CA LEU A 329 -0.31 -19.57 -6.00
C LEU A 329 0.96 -20.43 -6.05
N ALA A 330 2.09 -19.83 -6.42
CA ALA A 330 3.37 -20.54 -6.50
C ALA A 330 3.87 -21.01 -5.13
N VAL A 331 3.65 -20.26 -4.04
CA VAL A 331 4.02 -20.69 -2.68
C VAL A 331 3.14 -21.86 -2.23
N GLU A 332 1.84 -21.84 -2.52
CA GLU A 332 0.96 -22.98 -2.24
C GLU A 332 1.45 -24.26 -2.92
N GLU A 333 1.81 -24.17 -4.20
CA GLU A 333 2.35 -25.31 -4.95
C GLU A 333 3.75 -25.73 -4.47
N ALA A 334 4.63 -24.77 -4.19
CA ALA A 334 6.00 -25.04 -3.78
C ALA A 334 6.10 -25.62 -2.36
N VAL A 335 5.19 -25.26 -1.46
CA VAL A 335 5.12 -25.86 -0.11
C VAL A 335 4.74 -27.34 -0.21
N GLN A 336 3.81 -27.71 -1.10
CA GLN A 336 3.48 -29.12 -1.35
C GLN A 336 4.68 -29.92 -1.90
N LYS A 337 5.56 -29.26 -2.65
CA LYS A 337 6.74 -29.88 -3.30
C LYS A 337 8.04 -29.74 -2.49
N GLY A 338 8.06 -28.94 -1.43
CA GLY A 338 9.26 -28.66 -0.63
C GLY A 338 10.34 -27.85 -1.36
N THR A 339 9.98 -27.08 -2.38
CA THR A 339 10.94 -26.36 -3.26
C THR A 339 10.82 -24.84 -3.14
N HIS A 340 10.27 -24.33 -2.04
CA HIS A 340 10.02 -22.90 -1.87
C HIS A 340 11.33 -22.11 -1.79
N LYS A 341 11.50 -21.13 -2.69
CA LYS A 341 12.60 -20.18 -2.68
C LYS A 341 12.13 -18.86 -2.10
N ILE A 342 12.92 -18.32 -1.18
CA ILE A 342 12.67 -17.00 -0.57
C ILE A 342 13.52 -15.98 -1.32
N PHE A 343 12.90 -14.91 -1.81
CA PHE A 343 13.59 -13.81 -2.47
C PHE A 343 13.28 -12.49 -1.76
N PRO A 344 14.28 -11.67 -1.39
CA PRO A 344 14.03 -10.38 -0.74
C PRO A 344 13.21 -9.43 -1.62
N THR A 345 12.34 -8.65 -1.00
CA THR A 345 11.51 -7.62 -1.67
C THR A 345 11.81 -6.24 -1.08
N GLU A 346 11.28 -5.16 -1.66
CA GLU A 346 11.41 -3.81 -1.07
C GLU A 346 10.99 -3.82 0.42
N ILE A 347 9.93 -4.55 0.76
CA ILE A 347 9.41 -4.66 2.13
C ILE A 347 10.43 -5.31 3.09
N THR A 348 11.30 -6.19 2.59
CA THR A 348 12.36 -6.83 3.38
C THR A 348 13.38 -5.80 3.86
N PHE A 349 13.74 -4.83 3.01
CA PHE A 349 14.78 -3.84 3.31
C PHE A 349 14.25 -2.60 4.04
N LEU A 350 12.96 -2.28 3.90
CA LEU A 350 12.37 -1.06 4.44
C LEU A 350 12.54 -0.87 5.96
N PRO A 351 12.35 -1.89 6.82
CA PRO A 351 12.58 -1.71 8.26
C PRO A 351 14.03 -1.33 8.59
N LEU A 352 15.01 -1.94 7.92
CA LEU A 352 16.42 -1.61 8.08
C LEU A 352 16.71 -0.19 7.57
N LEU A 353 16.16 0.19 6.42
CA LEU A 353 16.30 1.53 5.87
C LEU A 353 15.71 2.59 6.83
N ASP A 354 14.49 2.35 7.33
CA ASP A 354 13.84 3.22 8.30
C ASP A 354 14.69 3.39 9.58
N TYR A 355 15.31 2.29 10.05
CA TYR A 355 16.21 2.32 11.20
C TYR A 355 17.48 3.12 10.91
N TYR A 356 18.22 2.84 9.83
CA TYR A 356 19.47 3.55 9.53
C TYR A 356 19.23 5.02 9.22
N SER A 357 18.11 5.35 8.57
CA SER A 357 17.70 6.74 8.30
C SER A 357 17.36 7.54 9.56
N SER A 358 16.89 6.89 10.64
CA SER A 358 16.46 7.57 11.87
C SER A 358 17.48 7.53 13.01
N SER A 359 18.43 6.59 12.97
CA SER A 359 19.44 6.36 14.02
C SER A 359 20.67 7.27 13.91
N GLY A 360 20.76 8.11 12.87
CA GLY A 360 21.94 8.95 12.62
C GLY A 360 23.17 8.16 12.20
N THR A 361 22.97 6.97 11.61
CA THR A 361 24.04 6.13 11.06
C THR A 361 24.75 6.85 9.91
N ASP A 362 26.00 6.47 9.62
CA ASP A 362 26.72 6.99 8.46
C ASP A 362 25.98 6.70 7.13
N PHE A 363 26.10 7.63 6.18
CA PHE A 363 25.41 7.52 4.89
C PHE A 363 25.91 6.32 4.08
N SER A 364 27.15 5.87 4.30
CA SER A 364 27.70 4.68 3.64
C SER A 364 26.90 3.41 3.92
N THR A 365 26.30 3.27 5.11
CA THR A 365 25.44 2.12 5.46
C THR A 365 24.15 2.15 4.65
N ILE A 366 23.51 3.32 4.55
CA ILE A 366 22.30 3.52 3.72
C ILE A 366 22.64 3.22 2.26
N ARG A 367 23.75 3.78 1.75
CA ARG A 367 24.23 3.56 0.38
C ARG A 367 24.49 2.08 0.09
N SER A 368 25.12 1.36 1.02
CA SER A 368 25.38 -0.07 0.90
C SER A 368 24.09 -0.88 0.81
N LEU A 369 23.07 -0.51 1.61
CA LEU A 369 21.76 -1.16 1.55
C LEU A 369 21.08 -0.95 0.19
N LEU A 370 21.12 0.28 -0.34
CA LEU A 370 20.58 0.60 -1.68
C LEU A 370 21.29 -0.19 -2.78
N GLN A 371 22.64 -0.29 -2.71
CA GLN A 371 23.43 -1.08 -3.66
C GLN A 371 23.08 -2.57 -3.63
N VAL A 372 22.82 -3.14 -2.44
CA VAL A 372 22.36 -4.53 -2.33
C VAL A 372 20.98 -4.69 -2.98
N MET A 373 20.04 -3.79 -2.68
CA MET A 373 18.70 -3.82 -3.27
C MET A 373 18.76 -3.76 -4.80
N GLU A 374 19.48 -2.79 -5.35
CA GLU A 374 19.52 -2.51 -6.78
C GLU A 374 20.40 -3.51 -7.56
N HIS A 375 21.63 -3.77 -7.10
CA HIS A 375 22.60 -4.53 -7.89
C HIS A 375 22.65 -6.01 -7.57
N LYS A 376 22.33 -6.42 -6.33
CA LYS A 376 22.29 -7.85 -5.96
C LYS A 376 20.89 -8.44 -6.11
N CYS A 377 19.87 -7.74 -5.64
CA CYS A 377 18.49 -8.22 -5.69
C CYS A 377 17.74 -7.72 -6.93
N HIS A 378 18.33 -6.82 -7.73
CA HIS A 378 17.69 -6.26 -8.91
C HIS A 378 16.30 -5.70 -8.62
N LEU A 379 16.13 -5.07 -7.44
CA LEU A 379 14.88 -4.44 -7.03
C LEU A 379 14.91 -2.97 -7.44
N PRO A 380 13.81 -2.43 -8.00
CA PRO A 380 13.77 -1.03 -8.35
C PRO A 380 13.68 -0.18 -7.07
N LEU A 381 14.49 0.89 -7.01
CA LEU A 381 14.39 1.87 -5.92
C LEU A 381 13.18 2.78 -6.15
N SER A 382 12.18 2.66 -5.29
CA SER A 382 10.91 3.38 -5.43
C SER A 382 10.91 4.77 -4.80
N THR A 383 9.90 5.59 -5.10
CA THR A 383 9.66 6.88 -4.40
C THR A 383 9.67 6.73 -2.88
N ARG A 384 9.16 5.60 -2.36
CA ARG A 384 9.09 5.34 -0.92
C ARG A 384 10.48 5.18 -0.31
N VAL A 385 11.37 4.47 -1.01
CA VAL A 385 12.78 4.29 -0.59
C VAL A 385 13.46 5.65 -0.51
N PHE A 386 13.38 6.47 -1.57
CA PHE A 386 14.03 7.78 -1.58
C PHE A 386 13.45 8.76 -0.55
N LEU A 387 12.15 8.71 -0.26
CA LEU A 387 11.58 9.50 0.83
C LEU A 387 12.28 9.21 2.16
N LYS A 388 12.55 7.93 2.47
CA LYS A 388 13.25 7.54 3.69
C LYS A 388 14.72 7.94 3.71
N VAL A 389 15.37 7.92 2.55
CA VAL A 389 16.74 8.41 2.40
C VAL A 389 16.78 9.92 2.62
N PHE A 390 15.93 10.73 1.97
CA PHE A 390 15.95 12.19 2.16
C PHE A 390 15.46 12.64 3.54
N GLU A 391 14.54 11.91 4.17
CA GLU A 391 14.15 12.14 5.58
C GLU A 391 15.36 12.02 6.53
N SER A 392 16.38 11.19 6.23
CA SER A 392 17.55 11.02 7.09
C SER A 392 18.44 12.27 7.16
N PHE A 393 18.52 13.06 6.09
CA PHE A 393 19.30 14.30 6.05
C PHE A 393 18.78 15.40 6.99
N GLN A 394 17.52 15.30 7.43
CA GLN A 394 16.93 16.25 8.38
C GLN A 394 17.40 16.01 9.82
N HIS A 395 17.86 14.78 10.12
CA HIS A 395 18.23 14.35 11.46
C HIS A 395 19.70 13.93 11.58
N GLY A 396 20.34 13.61 10.46
CA GLY A 396 21.69 13.07 10.40
C GLY A 396 22.81 14.11 10.32
N THR A 397 24.04 13.59 10.35
CA THR A 397 25.29 14.30 10.10
C THR A 397 25.74 14.19 8.62
N HIS A 398 24.81 13.84 7.72
CA HIS A 398 25.11 13.62 6.31
C HIS A 398 25.61 14.90 5.63
N THR A 399 26.46 14.71 4.61
CA THR A 399 27.14 15.81 3.93
C THR A 399 26.34 16.33 2.75
N LEU A 400 26.75 17.48 2.21
CA LEU A 400 26.16 18.01 0.97
C LEU A 400 26.47 17.10 -0.23
N GLU A 401 27.63 16.44 -0.22
CA GLU A 401 28.00 15.50 -1.26
C GLU A 401 27.09 14.27 -1.28
N ASP A 402 26.76 13.74 -0.10
CA ASP A 402 25.78 12.65 0.01
C ASP A 402 24.41 13.04 -0.57
N ALA A 403 23.98 14.29 -0.33
CA ALA A 403 22.72 14.81 -0.89
C ALA A 403 22.80 14.94 -2.41
N LYS A 404 23.90 15.47 -2.96
CA LYS A 404 24.15 15.58 -4.40
C LYS A 404 24.14 14.22 -5.08
N ASP A 405 24.88 13.25 -4.54
CA ASP A 405 24.93 11.87 -5.03
C ASP A 405 23.52 11.26 -5.08
N THR A 406 22.73 11.46 -4.02
CA THR A 406 21.38 10.92 -3.94
C THR A 406 20.43 11.59 -4.94
N ILE A 407 20.55 12.91 -5.14
CA ILE A 407 19.73 13.64 -6.14
C ILE A 407 20.09 13.18 -7.55
N ALA A 408 21.38 13.04 -7.86
CA ALA A 408 21.84 12.54 -9.15
C ALA A 408 21.29 11.12 -9.42
N MET A 409 21.29 10.25 -8.40
CA MET A 409 20.69 8.92 -8.47
C MET A 409 19.17 8.98 -8.74
N VAL A 410 18.43 9.87 -8.07
CA VAL A 410 16.99 10.06 -8.33
C VAL A 410 16.73 10.50 -9.77
N ILE A 411 17.48 11.48 -10.27
CA ILE A 411 17.32 11.99 -11.64
C ILE A 411 17.64 10.87 -12.65
N GLY A 412 18.77 10.19 -12.48
CA GLY A 412 19.20 9.10 -13.38
C GLY A 412 18.22 7.94 -13.40
N LEU A 413 17.73 7.49 -12.24
CA LEU A 413 16.74 6.41 -12.16
C LEU A 413 15.37 6.83 -12.67
N HIS A 414 14.96 8.07 -12.43
CA HIS A 414 13.70 8.59 -12.97
C HIS A 414 13.74 8.56 -14.49
N ASP A 415 14.84 8.99 -15.09
CA ASP A 415 15.03 8.96 -16.54
C ASP A 415 15.05 7.55 -17.09
N ALA A 416 15.84 6.65 -16.49
CA ALA A 416 15.89 5.25 -16.89
C ALA A 416 14.50 4.60 -16.84
N TYR A 417 13.73 4.79 -15.77
CA TYR A 417 12.38 4.23 -15.65
C TYR A 417 11.37 4.90 -16.59
N HIS A 418 11.55 6.19 -16.89
CA HIS A 418 10.68 6.91 -17.83
C HIS A 418 10.95 6.49 -19.28
N GLU A 419 12.22 6.35 -19.67
CA GLU A 419 12.64 5.88 -21.00
C GLU A 419 12.15 4.45 -21.27
N ILE A 420 12.33 3.55 -20.30
CA ILE A 420 11.79 2.18 -20.36
C ILE A 420 10.27 2.22 -20.57
N SER A 421 9.56 3.07 -19.83
CA SER A 421 8.10 3.21 -19.99
C SER A 421 7.70 3.76 -21.37
N THR A 422 8.52 4.62 -22.00
CA THR A 422 8.23 5.15 -23.34
C THR A 422 8.52 4.12 -24.43
N ASP A 423 9.58 3.33 -24.29
CA ASP A 423 9.95 2.30 -25.27
C ASP A 423 8.93 1.16 -25.30
N LEU A 424 8.34 0.82 -24.16
CA LEU A 424 7.26 -0.16 -24.09
C LEU A 424 5.96 0.35 -24.70
N ARG A 425 5.65 1.63 -24.51
CA ARG A 425 4.53 2.27 -25.22
C ARG A 425 4.75 2.21 -26.73
N LEU A 426 5.99 2.27 -27.20
CA LEU A 426 6.32 2.11 -28.62
C LEU A 426 6.19 0.64 -29.05
N LYS A 427 6.63 -0.32 -28.23
CA LYS A 427 6.49 -1.76 -28.48
C LYS A 427 5.03 -2.20 -28.59
N ASP A 428 4.17 -1.89 -27.62
CA ASP A 428 2.73 -2.23 -27.69
C ASP A 428 2.01 -1.57 -28.87
N LYS A 429 2.48 -0.40 -29.33
CA LYS A 429 2.00 0.22 -30.57
C LYS A 429 2.47 -0.53 -31.81
N LEU A 430 3.72 -1.00 -31.82
CA LEU A 430 4.31 -1.78 -32.90
C LEU A 430 3.62 -3.14 -33.04
N ASP A 431 3.37 -3.84 -31.94
CA ASP A 431 2.75 -5.18 -31.94
C ASP A 431 1.30 -5.17 -32.46
N ARG A 432 0.63 -4.01 -32.39
CA ARG A 432 -0.72 -3.80 -32.93
C ARG A 432 -0.73 -3.39 -34.41
N LEU A 433 0.41 -2.97 -34.95
CA LEU A 433 0.56 -2.69 -36.37
C LEU A 433 0.87 -4.01 -37.07
N HIS A 434 0.08 -4.36 -38.10
CA HIS A 434 0.41 -5.51 -38.93
C HIS A 434 1.68 -5.18 -39.73
N MET A 435 2.84 -5.58 -39.21
CA MET A 435 4.15 -5.38 -39.84
C MET A 435 4.65 -6.68 -40.47
N HIS A 436 5.62 -6.57 -41.37
CA HIS A 436 6.31 -7.73 -41.90
C HIS A 436 7.21 -8.34 -40.79
N PRO A 437 7.25 -9.67 -40.61
CA PRO A 437 7.94 -10.32 -39.48
C PRO A 437 9.43 -9.95 -39.33
N GLU A 438 10.11 -9.64 -40.42
CA GLU A 438 11.52 -9.22 -40.42
C GLU A 438 11.72 -7.81 -39.84
N VAL A 439 10.76 -6.91 -40.05
CA VAL A 439 10.78 -5.54 -39.50
C VAL A 439 10.42 -5.55 -38.03
N GLU A 440 9.43 -6.38 -37.67
CA GLU A 440 9.04 -6.64 -36.29
C GLU A 440 10.21 -7.23 -35.48
N SER A 441 10.90 -8.25 -36.01
CA SER A 441 12.08 -8.84 -35.37
C SER A 441 13.23 -7.84 -35.19
N LEU A 442 13.49 -6.98 -36.18
CA LEU A 442 14.57 -6.00 -36.12
C LEU A 442 14.27 -4.85 -35.15
N LEU A 443 13.00 -4.43 -35.08
CA LEU A 443 12.52 -3.44 -34.10
C LEU A 443 12.50 -4.02 -32.68
N HIS A 444 12.09 -5.27 -32.51
CA HIS A 444 12.18 -5.93 -31.20
C HIS A 444 13.63 -6.09 -30.73
N GLN A 445 14.58 -6.40 -31.62
CA GLN A 445 16.00 -6.45 -31.28
C GLN A 445 16.58 -5.08 -30.89
N THR A 446 16.02 -3.97 -31.38
CA THR A 446 16.50 -2.62 -31.05
C THR A 446 15.78 -2.01 -29.84
N ILE A 447 14.53 -2.41 -29.56
CA ILE A 447 13.70 -1.87 -28.48
C ILE A 447 13.81 -2.71 -27.20
N THR A 448 14.24 -3.97 -27.27
CA THR A 448 14.40 -4.80 -26.07
C THR A 448 15.80 -4.55 -25.51
N PRO A 449 15.96 -3.81 -24.39
CA PRO A 449 17.28 -3.62 -23.81
C PRO A 449 17.83 -4.97 -23.32
N ASP A 450 19.13 -5.20 -23.58
CA ASP A 450 19.90 -6.38 -23.12
C ASP A 450 20.03 -6.48 -21.58
N SER A 451 19.41 -5.58 -20.82
CA SER A 451 19.47 -5.58 -19.35
C SER A 451 18.40 -6.51 -18.78
N GLY A 452 18.78 -7.75 -18.54
CA GLY A 452 18.04 -8.63 -17.64
C GLY A 452 17.75 -7.92 -16.31
N SER A 453 16.46 -7.84 -15.93
CA SER A 453 15.96 -8.18 -14.59
C SER A 453 14.74 -7.40 -14.10
N LEU A 454 14.16 -6.43 -14.81
CA LEU A 454 12.88 -5.84 -14.39
C LEU A 454 11.81 -6.15 -15.43
N PRO A 455 10.69 -6.83 -15.07
CA PRO A 455 9.62 -7.07 -16.01
C PRO A 455 9.12 -5.71 -16.50
N LEU A 456 9.36 -5.47 -17.78
CA LEU A 456 9.25 -4.18 -18.45
C LEU A 456 7.83 -3.61 -18.30
N GLU A 457 6.80 -4.45 -18.26
CA GLU A 457 5.37 -4.07 -18.19
C GLU A 457 4.90 -3.40 -16.87
N GLN A 458 5.78 -3.18 -15.89
CA GLN A 458 5.37 -2.95 -14.49
C GLN A 458 5.42 -1.49 -13.97
N GLY A 459 5.59 -0.51 -14.86
CA GLY A 459 5.33 0.92 -14.59
C GLY A 459 6.46 1.69 -13.87
N ALA A 460 6.29 3.01 -13.75
CA ALA A 460 7.27 3.90 -13.11
C ALA A 460 7.35 3.69 -11.59
N PHE A 461 8.39 2.98 -11.14
CA PHE A 461 8.68 2.72 -9.71
C PHE A 461 9.07 3.99 -8.95
N LEU A 462 9.73 4.93 -9.63
CA LEU A 462 10.10 6.23 -9.11
C LEU A 462 9.23 7.32 -9.74
N LYS A 463 8.35 7.89 -8.93
CA LYS A 463 7.55 9.07 -9.25
C LYS A 463 8.10 10.28 -8.53
N LEU A 464 8.29 11.39 -9.25
CA LEU A 464 8.57 12.71 -8.68
C LEU A 464 7.30 13.28 -8.07
N SER A 465 6.84 12.68 -6.96
CA SER A 465 5.73 13.23 -6.19
C SER A 465 6.12 14.58 -5.58
N ASP A 466 5.15 15.48 -5.40
CA ASP A 466 5.34 16.78 -4.74
C ASP A 466 6.04 16.61 -3.37
N ARG A 467 5.71 15.53 -2.66
CA ARG A 467 6.32 15.17 -1.37
C ARG A 467 7.78 14.76 -1.50
N LEU A 468 8.15 13.93 -2.49
CA LEU A 468 9.55 13.55 -2.70
C LEU A 468 10.38 14.79 -3.03
N VAL A 469 9.89 15.63 -3.95
CA VAL A 469 10.60 16.86 -4.32
C VAL A 469 10.74 17.78 -3.12
N SER A 470 9.67 17.98 -2.34
CA SER A 470 9.74 18.70 -1.06
C SER A 470 10.81 18.14 -0.12
N ALA A 471 10.85 16.82 0.08
CA ALA A 471 11.81 16.15 0.95
C ALA A 471 13.27 16.36 0.49
N ILE A 472 13.51 16.37 -0.84
CA ILE A 472 14.81 16.69 -1.42
C ILE A 472 15.25 18.10 -1.05
N TYR A 473 14.38 19.10 -1.24
CA TYR A 473 14.69 20.47 -0.85
C TYR A 473 14.92 20.60 0.67
N ASP A 474 14.07 19.97 1.48
CA ASP A 474 14.19 19.98 2.94
C ASP A 474 15.52 19.35 3.41
N ALA A 475 15.96 18.27 2.75
CA ALA A 475 17.25 17.63 3.00
C ALA A 475 18.41 18.59 2.70
N VAL A 476 18.44 19.17 1.50
CA VAL A 476 19.50 20.10 1.07
C VAL A 476 19.57 21.33 1.98
N ILE A 477 18.42 21.94 2.26
CA ILE A 477 18.32 23.09 3.18
C ILE A 477 18.85 22.71 4.57
N SER A 478 18.51 21.53 5.09
CA SER A 478 18.94 21.09 6.42
C SER A 478 20.45 20.92 6.52
N VAL A 479 21.09 20.42 5.46
CA VAL A 479 22.55 20.26 5.38
C VAL A 479 23.24 21.62 5.28
N ILE A 480 22.81 22.48 4.36
CA ILE A 480 23.47 23.75 4.05
C ILE A 480 23.25 24.80 5.15
N ARG A 481 22.09 24.81 5.82
CA ARG A 481 21.74 25.84 6.83
C ARG A 481 22.80 25.99 7.93
N LYS A 482 23.54 24.92 8.26
CA LYS A 482 24.59 24.95 9.27
C LYS A 482 25.85 25.70 8.81
N SER A 483 26.19 25.64 7.52
CA SER A 483 27.40 26.25 6.95
C SER A 483 27.12 27.59 6.27
N GLU A 484 26.03 27.68 5.50
CA GLU A 484 25.70 28.81 4.63
C GLU A 484 24.20 29.18 4.71
N PRO A 485 23.78 29.94 5.72
CA PRO A 485 22.36 30.26 5.93
C PRO A 485 21.75 31.07 4.77
N GLU A 486 22.52 31.94 4.10
CA GLU A 486 22.04 32.70 2.95
C GLU A 486 21.77 31.81 1.73
N SER A 487 22.65 30.84 1.47
CA SER A 487 22.46 29.84 0.41
C SER A 487 21.21 29.00 0.70
N ALA A 488 20.98 28.62 1.96
CA ALA A 488 19.77 27.91 2.37
C ALA A 488 18.47 28.71 2.15
N LEU A 489 18.50 30.03 2.35
CA LEU A 489 17.36 30.91 2.04
C LEU A 489 17.07 30.96 0.54
N LYS A 490 18.09 31.14 -0.30
CA LYS A 490 17.94 31.13 -1.77
C LYS A 490 17.36 29.81 -2.28
N ILE A 491 17.74 28.68 -1.68
CA ILE A 491 17.17 27.36 -2.00
C ILE A 491 15.71 27.26 -1.54
N GLY A 492 15.37 27.88 -0.40
CA GLY A 492 13.99 28.03 0.05
C GLY A 492 13.12 28.84 -0.92
N ASP A 493 13.64 29.94 -1.46
CA ASP A 493 12.96 30.76 -2.47
C ASP A 493 12.78 29.96 -3.77
N HIS A 494 13.82 29.25 -4.23
CA HIS A 494 13.76 28.38 -5.40
C HIS A 494 12.71 27.26 -5.25
N ARG A 495 12.53 26.71 -4.04
CA ARG A 495 11.44 25.77 -3.74
C ARG A 495 10.08 26.44 -3.87
N ALA A 496 9.91 27.66 -3.38
CA ALA A 496 8.64 28.38 -3.46
C ALA A 496 8.25 28.64 -4.92
N GLU A 497 9.21 29.06 -5.75
CA GLU A 497 9.04 29.23 -7.20
C GLU A 497 8.56 27.95 -7.89
N LEU A 498 9.17 26.80 -7.57
CA LEU A 498 8.71 25.50 -8.07
C LEU A 498 7.24 25.24 -7.74
N PHE A 499 6.86 25.38 -6.47
CA PHE A 499 5.49 25.06 -6.06
C PHE A 499 4.45 26.06 -6.61
N GLU A 500 4.85 27.30 -6.86
CA GLU A 500 4.05 28.27 -7.60
C GLU A 500 3.87 27.84 -9.06
N ALA A 501 4.95 27.47 -9.76
CA ALA A 501 4.88 26.97 -11.13
C ALA A 501 3.99 25.71 -11.26
N LEU A 502 4.10 24.77 -10.30
CA LEU A 502 3.23 23.60 -10.23
C LEU A 502 1.77 23.98 -9.96
N ALA A 503 1.50 24.98 -9.12
CA ALA A 503 0.15 25.45 -8.86
C ALA A 503 -0.49 26.09 -10.10
N VAL A 504 0.27 26.91 -10.83
CA VAL A 504 -0.16 27.52 -12.10
C VAL A 504 -0.47 26.45 -13.15
N SER A 505 0.43 25.48 -13.35
CA SER A 505 0.21 24.39 -14.32
C SER A 505 -1.01 23.53 -13.94
N LYS A 506 -1.23 23.24 -12.65
CA LYS A 506 -2.44 22.55 -12.16
C LYS A 506 -3.72 23.36 -12.31
N ALA A 507 -3.67 24.69 -12.12
CA ALA A 507 -4.84 25.55 -12.28
C ALA A 507 -5.32 25.62 -13.74
N ASN A 508 -4.40 25.46 -14.68
CA ASN A 508 -4.70 25.39 -16.11
C ASN A 508 -5.26 24.02 -16.54
N ALA A 509 -5.36 23.03 -15.64
CA ALA A 509 -5.98 21.73 -15.90
C ALA A 509 -7.49 21.87 -16.16
N SER A 510 -8.00 21.23 -17.21
CA SER A 510 -9.45 20.99 -17.30
C SER A 510 -9.89 20.02 -16.19
N LYS A 511 -11.04 20.26 -15.56
CA LYS A 511 -11.61 19.36 -14.54
C LYS A 511 -11.70 17.93 -15.09
N ALA A 512 -11.29 16.97 -14.25
CA ALA A 512 -11.20 15.55 -14.56
C ALA A 512 -12.45 15.03 -15.30
N SER A 513 -12.20 14.32 -16.41
CA SER A 513 -13.21 13.51 -17.09
C SER A 513 -13.62 12.31 -16.22
N VAL A 514 -14.91 12.00 -16.19
CA VAL A 514 -15.46 10.83 -15.47
C VAL A 514 -14.98 9.50 -16.09
N ASP A 515 -14.53 9.53 -17.36
CA ASP A 515 -14.23 8.35 -18.17
C ASP A 515 -12.73 7.98 -18.26
N GLY A 516 -11.92 8.51 -17.35
CA GLY A 516 -10.48 8.27 -17.27
C GLY A 516 -9.64 9.41 -17.88
N PRO A 517 -8.30 9.30 -17.81
CA PRO A 517 -7.44 10.41 -18.19
C PRO A 517 -7.52 10.72 -19.68
N SER A 518 -7.81 11.98 -20.01
CA SER A 518 -7.74 12.46 -21.39
C SER A 518 -6.27 12.57 -21.85
N THR A 519 -6.03 12.62 -23.16
CA THR A 519 -4.67 12.89 -23.69
C THR A 519 -4.09 14.20 -23.15
N ALA A 520 -4.93 15.22 -22.95
CA ALA A 520 -4.53 16.48 -22.32
C ALA A 520 -4.08 16.28 -20.86
N GLU A 521 -4.76 15.43 -20.09
CA GLU A 521 -4.35 15.10 -18.71
C GLU A 521 -3.03 14.32 -18.65
N LEU A 522 -2.73 13.52 -19.67
CA LEU A 522 -1.45 12.81 -19.78
C LEU A 522 -0.30 13.75 -20.10
N TYR A 523 -0.45 14.62 -21.11
CA TYR A 523 0.55 15.65 -21.40
C TYR A 523 0.79 16.55 -20.20
N GLN A 524 -0.25 16.88 -19.45
CA GLN A 524 -0.11 17.65 -18.22
C GLN A 524 0.68 16.92 -17.14
N ARG A 525 0.48 15.60 -16.97
CA ARG A 525 1.28 14.81 -16.03
C ARG A 525 2.75 14.82 -16.41
N ASP A 526 3.04 14.67 -17.70
CA ASP A 526 4.40 14.74 -18.22
C ASP A 526 4.99 16.14 -18.00
N GLU A 527 4.24 17.21 -18.29
CA GLU A 527 4.62 18.60 -18.01
C GLU A 527 4.98 18.81 -16.53
N LEU A 528 4.14 18.34 -15.60
CA LEU A 528 4.42 18.44 -14.17
C LEU A 528 5.69 17.67 -13.77
N ASN A 529 5.97 16.53 -14.39
CA ASN A 529 7.20 15.78 -14.15
C ASN A 529 8.42 16.51 -14.73
N TYR A 530 8.32 17.10 -15.92
CA TYR A 530 9.38 17.91 -16.53
C TYR A 530 9.72 19.13 -15.70
N ILE A 531 8.71 19.87 -15.21
CA ILE A 531 8.92 21.02 -14.31
C ILE A 531 9.71 20.56 -13.07
N LYS A 532 9.26 19.50 -12.39
CA LYS A 532 9.95 19.00 -11.20
C LYS A 532 11.39 18.59 -11.47
N LYS A 533 11.62 17.84 -12.55
CA LYS A 533 12.96 17.40 -12.94
C LYS A 533 13.86 18.59 -13.25
N GLY A 534 13.38 19.57 -14.01
CA GLY A 534 14.11 20.80 -14.33
C GLY A 534 14.58 21.53 -13.08
N TYR A 535 13.67 21.73 -12.11
CA TYR A 535 14.02 22.35 -10.83
C TYR A 535 14.99 21.52 -9.97
N LEU A 536 14.97 20.18 -10.06
CA LEU A 536 15.95 19.34 -9.38
C LEU A 536 17.35 19.43 -10.02
N ILE A 537 17.43 19.59 -11.34
CA ILE A 537 18.69 19.85 -12.06
C ILE A 537 19.21 21.24 -11.68
N ASP A 538 18.36 22.26 -11.70
CA ASP A 538 18.73 23.62 -11.29
C ASP A 538 19.17 23.66 -9.81
N LEU A 539 18.55 22.84 -8.95
CA LEU A 539 18.97 22.68 -7.57
C LEU A 539 20.39 22.11 -7.48
N MET A 540 20.72 21.08 -8.27
CA MET A 540 22.07 20.50 -8.35
C MET A 540 23.11 21.55 -8.78
N ASP A 541 22.80 22.36 -9.77
CA ASP A 541 23.68 23.42 -10.25
C ASP A 541 23.91 24.52 -9.19
N ARG A 542 22.89 24.83 -8.38
CA ARG A 542 22.97 25.85 -7.32
C ARG A 542 23.74 25.41 -6.09
N ILE A 543 23.85 24.10 -5.84
CA ILE A 543 24.59 23.55 -4.70
C ILE A 543 25.98 23.03 -5.09
N SER A 544 26.29 23.02 -6.39
CA SER A 544 27.62 22.75 -6.94
C SER A 544 28.57 23.89 -6.69
#